data_AF-A0A946QY40-F1
#
_entry.id   AF-A0A946QY40-F1
#
_cell.length_a   1.000
_cell.length_b   1.000
_cell.length_c   1.000
_cell.angle_alpha   90.00
_cell.angle_beta   90.00
_cell.angle_gamma   90.00
#
_symmetry.space_group_name_H-M   'P 1'
#
loop_
_entity.id
_entity.type
_entity.pdbx_description
1 polymer ?
#
loop_
_entity_poly.entity_id
_entity_poly.type
_entity_poly.pdbx_seq_one_letter_code
_entity_poly.pdbx_strand_id
1 'polypeptide(L)'
;NYRIEQVYISKVIPNMVFWPSEWCLSFKHNIIPKWPINFLKKPNLPKHARIVAFTGKPDQDEALLGIWPSPWYKKIYKYIKPASWISDYWK
;
A
#
# COMPACT_ATOMS: atom_id res chain seq x y z
N ASN A 1 -8.47 7.85 26.71
CA ASN A 1 -9.41 7.89 25.57
C ASN A 1 -8.67 7.43 24.31
N TYR A 2 -9.12 6.37 23.65
CA TYR A 2 -8.47 5.84 22.44
C TYR A 2 -9.22 6.35 21.21
N ARG A 3 -8.51 6.93 20.24
CA ARG A 3 -9.14 7.60 19.09
C ARG A 3 -9.44 6.65 17.92
N ILE A 4 -8.63 5.60 17.75
CA ILE A 4 -8.77 4.59 16.70
C ILE A 4 -8.60 3.20 17.29
N GLU A 5 -9.36 2.24 16.76
CA GLU A 5 -9.40 0.85 17.23
C GLU A 5 -8.03 0.18 17.19
N GLN A 6 -7.24 0.44 16.14
CA GLN A 6 -5.88 -0.10 16.03
C GLN A 6 -5.01 0.28 17.23
N VAL A 7 -5.07 1.54 17.69
CA VAL A 7 -4.28 2.00 18.84
C VAL A 7 -4.80 1.43 20.15
N TYR A 8 -6.11 1.22 20.27
CA TYR A 8 -6.70 0.55 21.42
C TYR A 8 -6.20 -0.89 21.54
N ILE A 9 -6.38 -1.68 20.47
CA ILE A 9 -6.01 -3.10 20.44
C ILE A 9 -4.50 -3.27 20.71
N SER A 10 -3.66 -2.48 20.04
CA SER A 10 -2.20 -2.56 20.23
C SER A 10 -1.73 -2.18 21.64
N LYS A 11 -2.52 -1.42 22.41
CA LYS A 11 -2.18 -1.03 23.78
C LYS A 11 -2.77 -1.95 24.85
N VAL A 12 -3.90 -2.59 24.56
CA VAL A 12 -4.64 -3.42 25.53
C VAL A 12 -4.28 -4.89 25.43
N ILE A 13 -3.91 -5.40 24.25
CA ILE A 13 -3.49 -6.80 24.11
C ILE A 13 -2.04 -6.94 24.60
N PRO A 14 -1.78 -7.72 25.67
CA PRO A 14 -0.44 -7.84 26.24
C PRO A 14 0.53 -8.65 25.35
N ASN A 15 0.02 -9.68 24.65
CA ASN A 15 0.81 -10.57 23.80
C ASN A 15 0.21 -10.62 22.40
N MET A 16 0.78 -9.83 21.47
CA MET A 16 0.37 -9.85 20.08
C MET A 16 1.27 -10.80 19.29
N VAL A 17 0.65 -11.73 18.57
CA VAL A 17 1.32 -12.58 17.58
C VAL A 17 1.06 -11.97 16.22
N PHE A 18 2.13 -11.58 15.53
CA PHE A 18 2.04 -11.03 14.19
C PHE A 18 2.36 -12.09 13.14
N TRP A 19 1.70 -11.98 11.99
CA TRP A 19 2.12 -12.71 10.80
C TRP A 19 3.55 -12.31 10.40
N PRO A 20 4.28 -13.17 9.66
CA PRO A 20 5.56 -12.79 9.08
C PRO A 20 5.45 -11.48 8.30
N SER A 21 6.41 -10.57 8.49
CA SER A 21 6.37 -9.23 7.88
C SER A 21 6.32 -9.25 6.35
N GLU A 22 6.87 -10.28 5.73
CA GLU A 22 6.86 -10.47 4.28
C GLU A 22 5.48 -10.83 3.72
N TRP A 23 4.57 -11.35 4.56
CA TRP A 23 3.24 -11.73 4.13
C TRP A 23 2.31 -10.53 4.00
N CYS A 24 2.38 -9.61 4.97
CA CYS A 24 1.48 -8.47 5.08
C CYS A 24 2.20 -7.19 4.66
N LEU A 25 2.02 -6.79 3.40
CA LEU A 25 2.72 -5.65 2.81
C LEU A 25 1.79 -4.44 2.68
N SER A 26 2.31 -3.25 2.97
CA SER A 26 1.63 -2.01 2.61
C SER A 26 1.93 -1.66 1.15
N PHE A 27 0.89 -1.37 0.37
CA PHE A 27 1.07 -0.96 -1.02
C PHE A 27 2.00 0.26 -1.13
N LYS A 28 1.80 1.27 -0.28
CA LYS A 28 2.57 2.53 -0.31
C LYS A 28 4.02 2.39 0.12
N HIS A 29 4.29 1.54 1.10
CA HIS A 29 5.61 1.47 1.73
C HIS A 29 6.48 0.35 1.16
N ASN A 30 5.88 -0.77 0.78
CA ASN A 30 6.62 -1.97 0.39
C ASN A 30 6.60 -2.21 -1.12
N ILE A 31 5.55 -1.78 -1.83
CA ILE A 31 5.35 -2.11 -3.24
C ILE A 31 5.67 -0.94 -4.17
N ILE A 32 5.20 0.27 -3.83
CA ILE A 32 5.49 1.47 -4.62
C ILE A 32 6.99 1.80 -4.49
N PRO A 33 7.73 1.94 -5.61
CA PRO A 33 9.11 2.41 -5.55
C PRO A 33 9.19 3.79 -4.89
N LYS A 34 10.27 4.07 -4.14
CA LYS A 34 10.44 5.39 -3.52
C LYS A 34 10.59 6.47 -4.59
N TRP A 35 10.17 7.68 -4.27
CA TRP A 35 10.48 8.85 -5.10
C TRP A 35 12.00 9.03 -5.22
N PRO A 36 12.54 9.35 -6.41
CA PRO A 36 11.87 9.58 -7.70
C PRO A 36 11.74 8.34 -8.60
N ILE A 37 12.13 7.15 -8.11
CA ILE A 37 12.15 5.91 -8.89
C ILE A 37 10.74 5.46 -9.31
N ASN A 38 9.69 5.87 -8.59
CA ASN A 38 8.28 5.64 -8.95
C ASN A 38 7.89 6.16 -10.33
N PHE A 39 8.58 7.17 -10.86
CA PHE A 39 8.37 7.65 -12.23
C PHE A 39 8.92 6.70 -13.29
N LEU A 40 9.94 5.91 -12.94
CA LEU A 40 10.67 5.06 -13.87
C LEU A 40 10.20 3.60 -13.77
N LYS A 41 10.03 3.09 -12.56
CA LYS A 41 9.71 1.68 -12.29
C LYS A 41 8.25 1.50 -11.90
N LYS A 42 7.68 0.40 -12.39
CA LYS A 42 6.33 -0.04 -12.04
C LYS A 42 6.33 -0.73 -10.67
N PRO A 43 5.26 -0.55 -9.86
CA PRO A 43 5.07 -1.29 -8.63
C PRO A 43 4.98 -2.79 -8.95
N ASN A 44 5.79 -3.61 -8.29
CA ASN A 44 5.82 -5.05 -8.52
C ASN A 44 5.45 -5.79 -7.23
N LEU A 45 4.63 -6.84 -7.35
CA LEU A 45 4.23 -7.67 -6.22
C LEU A 45 5.37 -8.63 -5.84
N PRO A 46 5.89 -8.60 -4.60
CA PRO A 46 6.87 -9.58 -4.15
C PRO A 46 6.26 -10.99 -4.07
N LYS A 47 7.03 -12.02 -4.44
CA LYS A 47 6.54 -13.42 -4.50
C LYS A 47 6.04 -13.97 -3.16
N HIS A 48 6.57 -13.46 -2.05
CA HIS A 48 6.21 -13.89 -0.69
C HIS A 48 5.00 -13.15 -0.11
N ALA A 49 4.53 -12.11 -0.80
CA ALA A 49 3.35 -11.37 -0.38
C ALA A 49 2.12 -12.30 -0.35
N ARG A 50 1.31 -12.17 0.70
CA ARG A 50 0.05 -12.88 0.86
C ARG A 50 -1.12 -11.91 0.97
N ILE A 51 -0.89 -10.78 1.65
CA ILE A 51 -1.88 -9.73 1.88
C ILE A 51 -1.24 -8.40 1.53
N VAL A 52 -1.94 -7.60 0.73
CA VAL A 52 -1.55 -6.23 0.40
C VAL A 52 -2.57 -5.27 0.99
N ALA A 53 -2.13 -4.43 1.92
CA ALA A 53 -2.96 -3.41 2.55
C ALA A 53 -2.88 -2.08 1.79
N PHE A 54 -4.04 -1.62 1.32
CA PHE A 54 -4.22 -0.29 0.72
C PHE A 54 -4.71 0.69 1.79
N THR A 55 -3.80 1.51 2.32
CA THR A 55 -4.13 2.49 3.37
C THR A 55 -4.47 3.84 2.76
N GLY A 56 -5.75 4.06 2.44
CA GLY A 56 -6.23 5.24 1.71
C GLY A 56 -5.63 5.34 0.29
N LYS A 57 -5.83 6.47 -0.39
CA LYS A 57 -5.56 6.62 -1.83
C LYS A 57 -4.07 6.44 -2.23
N PRO A 58 -3.76 5.77 -3.35
CA PRO A 58 -4.70 5.20 -4.31
C PRO A 58 -5.28 3.88 -3.83
N ASP A 59 -6.53 3.61 -4.21
CA ASP A 59 -7.19 2.32 -3.97
C ASP A 59 -6.83 1.33 -5.10
N GLN A 60 -7.32 0.09 -5.03
CA GLN A 60 -6.95 -1.00 -5.96
C GLN A 60 -7.22 -0.63 -7.42
N ASP A 61 -8.42 -0.14 -7.73
CA ASP A 61 -8.82 0.20 -9.11
C ASP A 61 -8.01 1.40 -9.65
N GLU A 62 -7.72 2.37 -8.79
CA GLU A 62 -6.91 3.54 -9.14
C GLU A 62 -5.45 3.14 -9.36
N ALA A 63 -4.91 2.28 -8.50
CA ALA A 63 -3.56 1.74 -8.61
C ALA A 63 -3.39 0.89 -9.87
N LEU A 64 -4.41 0.11 -10.25
CA LEU A 64 -4.47 -0.63 -11.50
C LEU A 64 -4.32 0.32 -12.70
N LEU A 65 -4.99 1.47 -12.67
CA LEU A 65 -4.91 2.50 -13.71
C LEU A 65 -3.67 3.42 -13.59
N GLY A 66 -2.89 3.31 -12.51
CA GLY A 66 -1.76 4.21 -12.24
C GLY A 66 -2.18 5.62 -11.83
N ILE A 67 -3.40 5.78 -11.31
CA ILE A 67 -3.96 7.06 -10.89
C ILE A 67 -3.71 7.22 -9.39
N TRP A 68 -3.12 8.35 -8.99
CA TRP A 68 -3.06 8.75 -7.58
C TRP A 68 -3.88 10.02 -7.35
N PRO A 69 -5.10 9.91 -6.78
CA PRO A 69 -5.91 11.07 -6.44
C PRO A 69 -5.19 11.92 -5.39
N SER A 70 -4.67 13.05 -5.83
CA SER A 70 -3.99 14.01 -4.96
C SER A 70 -4.02 15.41 -5.58
N PRO A 71 -3.97 16.47 -4.73
CA PRO A 71 -3.82 17.84 -5.20
C PRO A 71 -2.61 17.99 -6.12
N TRP A 72 -2.70 18.91 -7.08
CA TRP A 72 -1.70 19.10 -8.14
C TRP A 72 -0.26 19.19 -7.60
N TYR A 73 -0.03 19.95 -6.52
CA TYR A 73 1.29 20.12 -5.91
C TYR A 73 1.85 18.84 -5.28
N LYS A 74 1.02 17.85 -4.92
CA LYS A 74 1.49 16.55 -4.41
C LYS A 74 1.83 15.58 -5.53
N LYS A 75 1.35 15.80 -6.75
CA LYS A 75 1.64 14.92 -7.91
C LYS A 75 3.12 14.88 -8.29
N ILE A 76 3.90 15.87 -7.86
CA ILE A 76 5.37 15.88 -8.04
C ILE A 76 6.06 14.68 -7.37
N TYR A 77 5.46 14.11 -6.31
CA TYR A 77 5.99 12.93 -5.63
C TYR A 77 4.99 11.79 -5.49
N LYS A 78 3.69 12.08 -5.48
CA LYS A 78 2.59 11.10 -5.47
C LYS A 78 2.24 10.68 -6.89
N TYR A 79 3.15 9.93 -7.48
CA TYR A 79 2.98 9.31 -8.79
C TYR A 79 3.22 7.80 -8.67
N ILE A 80 2.48 7.03 -9.46
CA ILE A 80 2.73 5.60 -9.67
C ILE A 80 2.51 5.25 -11.12
N LYS A 81 3.26 4.26 -11.60
CA LYS A 81 2.91 3.56 -12.83
C LYS A 81 1.78 2.54 -12.56
N PRO A 82 0.99 2.17 -13.58
CA PRO A 82 -0.05 1.15 -13.48
C PRO A 82 0.44 -0.15 -12.83
N ALA A 83 -0.26 -0.61 -11.79
CA ALA A 83 0.00 -1.85 -11.08
C ALA A 83 -0.80 -3.00 -11.73
N SER A 84 -0.39 -3.43 -12.92
CA SER A 84 -1.15 -4.39 -13.73
C SER A 84 -1.41 -5.73 -13.03
N TRP A 85 -0.53 -6.18 -12.13
CA TRP A 85 -0.71 -7.42 -11.39
C TRP A 85 -1.97 -7.42 -10.50
N ILE A 86 -2.55 -6.25 -10.20
CA ILE A 86 -3.79 -6.16 -9.40
C ILE A 86 -4.95 -6.86 -10.11
N SER A 87 -5.03 -6.79 -11.45
CA SER A 87 -6.12 -7.43 -12.21
C SER A 87 -6.14 -8.95 -12.09
N ASP A 88 -5.02 -9.56 -11.72
CA ASP A 88 -4.93 -11.01 -11.54
C ASP A 88 -5.65 -11.48 -10.26
N TYR A 89 -5.83 -10.58 -9.29
CA TYR A 89 -6.40 -10.88 -7.96
C TYR A 89 -7.71 -10.15 -7.66
N TRP A 90 -7.96 -9.01 -8.31
CA TRP A 90 -9.11 -8.15 -8.09
C TRP A 90 -10.08 -8.26 -9.27
N LYS A 91 -11.22 -8.94 -9.05
CA LYS A 91 -12.29 -9.18 -10.04
C LYS A 91 -13.56 -8.48 -9.64
#